data_AF-A0A957DWH6-F1
#
_entry.id   AF-A0A957DWH6-F1
#
_cell.length_a   1.000
_cell.length_b   1.000
_cell.length_c   1.000
_cell.angle_alpha   90.00
_cell.angle_beta   90.00
_cell.angle_gamma   90.00
#
_symmetry.space_group_name_H-M   'P 1'
#
loop_
_entity.id
_entity.type
_entity.pdbx_description
1 polymer ?
#
loop_
_entity_poly.entity_id
_entity_poly.type
_entity_poly.pdbx_seq_one_letter_code
_entity_poly.pdbx_strand_id
1 'polypeptide(L)'
;GLDLEKVNQNDLLMVGKVTAFKLYGGLQAETTLAPNEQPFLYDHAMEGTPLLPGVMGTETFAELASLVAPGYAVVAVENEDFHAPFKFYRMEPQTLILSATAVPSQKEILVYTSLYSRRELKTGVQEKLHFTATVRLAAKMPKASKLKFTAPKAEKMGIVAEDIYKIYFHGPAYQVLERVQVDDHKAIGLLAENLPANANPAGAPELIAPRLVEFCFQTAGVWEIHTKQQMALPLAIGRVTAYRQEAEAKGRLYAIVEAVDDGAAFKAQVVDKSGNVFVELDGYRTVQLPGEVSL
;
A
#
# COMPACT_ATOMS: atom_id res chain seq x y z
N GLY A 1 5.25 26.76 -16.67
CA GLY A 1 5.37 26.21 -15.31
C GLY A 1 4.03 25.63 -14.93
N LEU A 2 4.01 24.69 -13.97
CA LEU A 2 2.76 24.22 -13.37
C LEU A 2 2.17 25.37 -12.54
N ASP A 3 0.86 25.55 -12.62
CA ASP A 3 0.14 26.50 -11.75
C ASP A 3 -0.03 25.88 -10.36
N LEU A 4 0.77 26.35 -9.40
CA LEU A 4 0.77 25.80 -8.05
C LEU A 4 -0.53 26.08 -7.30
N GLU A 5 -1.22 27.20 -7.56
CA GLU A 5 -2.49 27.48 -6.92
C GLU A 5 -3.54 26.47 -7.38
N LYS A 6 -3.60 26.21 -8.68
CA LYS A 6 -4.51 25.22 -9.25
C LYS A 6 -4.22 23.79 -8.76
N VAL A 7 -2.94 23.41 -8.68
CA VAL A 7 -2.56 22.05 -8.27
C VAL A 7 -2.82 21.82 -6.77
N ASN A 8 -2.68 22.85 -5.95
CA ASN A 8 -3.00 22.78 -4.52
C ASN A 8 -4.51 22.77 -4.21
N GLN A 9 -5.38 22.82 -5.22
CA GLN A 9 -6.83 22.59 -5.09
C GLN A 9 -7.22 21.12 -5.34
N ASN A 10 -6.24 20.20 -5.33
CA ASN A 10 -6.51 18.78 -5.44
C ASN A 10 -7.22 18.24 -4.17
N ASP A 11 -7.86 17.10 -4.29
CA ASP A 11 -8.61 16.40 -3.24
C ASP A 11 -7.89 15.13 -2.75
N LEU A 12 -6.60 15.01 -3.05
CA LEU A 12 -5.77 13.85 -2.72
C LEU A 12 -5.35 13.91 -1.26
N LEU A 13 -5.44 12.78 -0.56
CA LEU A 13 -5.22 12.74 0.88
C LEU A 13 -3.72 12.71 1.23
N MET A 14 -2.95 11.96 0.46
CA MET A 14 -1.54 11.71 0.72
C MET A 14 -0.63 12.78 0.11
N VAL A 15 -1.18 13.67 -0.73
CA VAL A 15 -0.47 14.84 -1.30
C VAL A 15 -1.13 16.16 -0.89
N GLY A 16 -0.60 16.79 0.14
CA GLY A 16 -1.05 18.08 0.64
C GLY A 16 -0.57 19.25 -0.24
N LYS A 17 0.43 19.98 0.25
CA LYS A 17 0.92 21.20 -0.40
C LYS A 17 2.04 20.90 -1.38
N VAL A 18 1.80 21.08 -2.68
CA VAL A 18 2.85 21.17 -3.70
C VAL A 18 3.62 22.48 -3.51
N THR A 19 4.89 22.35 -3.13
CA THR A 19 5.79 23.46 -2.77
C THR A 19 6.62 23.94 -3.95
N ALA A 20 6.89 23.07 -4.94
CA ALA A 20 7.62 23.44 -6.13
C ALA A 20 7.34 22.51 -7.31
N PHE A 21 7.49 23.04 -8.52
CA PHE A 21 7.65 22.25 -9.74
C PHE A 21 8.77 22.85 -10.60
N LYS A 22 9.94 22.24 -10.57
CA LYS A 22 11.17 22.77 -11.16
C LYS A 22 11.53 21.98 -12.42
N LEU A 23 11.96 22.68 -13.48
CA LEU A 23 12.35 22.07 -14.76
C LEU A 23 13.41 20.97 -14.61
N TYR A 24 14.35 21.14 -13.67
CA TYR A 24 15.46 20.19 -13.42
C TYR A 24 15.36 19.48 -12.06
N GLY A 25 14.24 19.63 -11.34
CA GLY A 25 14.09 19.10 -9.98
C GLY A 25 12.75 18.42 -9.68
N GLY A 26 11.88 18.31 -10.70
CA GLY A 26 10.59 17.64 -10.56
C GLY A 26 9.60 18.39 -9.67
N LEU A 27 8.59 17.66 -9.21
CA LEU A 27 7.55 18.09 -8.29
C LEU A 27 8.00 17.82 -6.85
N GLN A 28 7.78 18.80 -5.97
CA GLN A 28 7.98 18.68 -4.53
C GLN A 28 6.67 18.98 -3.82
N ALA A 29 6.35 18.16 -2.82
CA ALA A 29 5.16 18.35 -2.00
C ALA A 29 5.42 17.99 -0.54
N GLU A 30 4.59 18.53 0.34
CA GLU A 30 4.61 18.25 1.77
C GLU A 30 3.20 17.89 2.23
N THR A 31 3.08 16.80 2.98
CA THR A 31 1.81 16.35 3.57
C THR A 31 2.01 16.15 5.06
N THR A 32 1.24 16.86 5.88
CA THR A 32 1.26 16.62 7.34
C THR A 32 0.12 15.68 7.69
N LEU A 33 0.44 14.54 8.30
CA LEU A 33 -0.55 13.59 8.79
C LEU A 33 -0.52 13.54 10.31
N ALA A 34 -1.71 13.47 10.91
CA ALA A 34 -1.90 13.28 12.34
C ALA A 34 -2.41 11.86 12.60
N PRO A 35 -1.72 11.04 13.42
CA PRO A 35 -2.15 9.67 13.66
C PRO A 35 -3.49 9.59 14.40
N ASN A 36 -3.84 10.61 15.20
CA ASN A 36 -5.13 10.67 15.89
C ASN A 36 -6.32 10.98 14.96
N GLU A 37 -6.06 11.39 13.72
CA GLU A 37 -7.10 11.79 12.76
C GLU A 37 -7.32 10.75 11.66
N GLN A 38 -6.28 9.98 11.33
CA GLN A 38 -6.28 9.05 10.20
C GLN A 38 -6.37 7.59 10.65
N PRO A 39 -7.45 6.87 10.29
CA PRO A 39 -7.61 5.43 10.56
C PRO A 39 -6.43 4.57 10.14
N PHE A 40 -5.92 4.75 8.92
CA PHE A 40 -4.74 4.02 8.48
C PHE A 40 -3.47 4.24 9.31
N LEU A 41 -3.43 5.25 10.19
CA LEU A 41 -2.33 5.44 11.12
C LEU A 41 -2.66 4.87 12.50
N TYR A 42 -3.79 5.24 13.11
CA TYR A 42 -4.10 4.75 14.46
C TYR A 42 -4.33 3.24 14.50
N ASP A 43 -4.88 2.65 13.43
CA ASP A 43 -5.10 1.20 13.29
C ASP A 43 -3.91 0.46 12.67
N HIS A 44 -2.75 1.13 12.53
CA HIS A 44 -1.51 0.52 12.09
C HIS A 44 -0.37 0.94 13.03
N ALA A 45 -0.41 0.40 14.26
CA ALA A 45 0.48 0.80 15.35
C ALA A 45 1.19 -0.41 15.96
N MET A 46 2.51 -0.49 15.73
CA MET A 46 3.35 -1.54 16.30
C MET A 46 3.83 -1.11 17.69
N GLU A 47 3.53 -1.91 18.71
CA GLU A 47 3.84 -1.60 20.13
C GLU A 47 3.35 -0.19 20.54
N GLY A 48 2.15 0.18 20.07
CA GLY A 48 1.55 1.48 20.34
C GLY A 48 2.19 2.67 19.60
N THR A 49 3.17 2.43 18.72
CA THR A 49 3.73 3.47 17.85
C THR A 49 3.12 3.37 16.45
N PRO A 50 2.31 4.36 16.00
CA PRO A 50 1.82 4.39 14.64
C PRO A 50 2.96 4.44 13.63
N LEU A 51 2.82 3.64 12.58
CA LEU A 51 3.72 3.58 11.45
C LEU A 51 2.91 3.92 10.20
N LEU A 52 3.47 4.67 9.25
CA LEU A 52 2.86 4.79 7.93
C LEU A 52 2.79 3.38 7.30
N PRO A 53 1.60 2.85 6.97
CA PRO A 53 1.49 1.58 6.27
C PRO A 53 2.21 1.67 4.92
N GLY A 54 2.90 0.60 4.52
CA GLY A 54 3.60 0.54 3.24
C GLY A 54 2.68 0.90 2.08
N VAL A 55 1.45 0.38 2.09
CA VAL A 55 0.43 0.61 1.06
C VAL A 55 -0.02 2.07 0.95
N MET A 56 0.01 2.84 2.04
CA MET A 56 -0.29 4.28 2.00
C MET A 56 0.91 5.06 1.46
N GLY A 57 2.13 4.54 1.64
CA GLY A 57 3.31 5.03 0.92
C GLY A 57 3.20 4.82 -0.59
N THR A 58 2.75 3.63 -1.02
CA THR A 58 2.46 3.32 -2.43
C THR A 58 1.40 4.29 -2.99
N GLU A 59 0.31 4.53 -2.25
CA GLU A 59 -0.73 5.52 -2.62
C GLU A 59 -0.16 6.93 -2.73
N THR A 60 0.68 7.34 -1.78
CA THR A 60 1.37 8.63 -1.82
C THR A 60 2.11 8.83 -3.14
N PHE A 61 2.79 7.79 -3.63
CA PHE A 61 3.51 7.87 -4.91
C PHE A 61 2.58 7.93 -6.11
N ALA A 62 1.51 7.14 -6.11
CA ALA A 62 0.50 7.18 -7.17
C ALA A 62 -0.16 8.57 -7.27
N GLU A 63 -0.61 9.12 -6.14
CA GLU A 63 -1.20 10.46 -6.05
C GLU A 63 -0.21 11.52 -6.54
N LEU A 64 1.03 11.48 -6.05
CA LEU A 64 2.06 12.46 -6.41
C LEU A 64 2.39 12.44 -7.90
N ALA A 65 2.49 11.24 -8.49
CA ALA A 65 2.75 11.09 -9.90
C ALA A 65 1.58 11.56 -10.77
N SER A 66 0.34 11.39 -10.31
CA SER A 66 -0.86 11.85 -11.04
C SER A 66 -0.86 13.37 -11.27
N LEU A 67 -0.29 14.14 -10.34
CA LEU A 67 -0.15 15.60 -10.47
C LEU A 67 0.90 16.03 -11.51
N VAL A 68 1.87 15.16 -11.83
CA VAL A 68 2.95 15.48 -12.78
C VAL A 68 2.45 15.44 -14.22
N ALA A 69 1.52 14.53 -14.54
CA ALA A 69 0.93 14.40 -15.87
C ALA A 69 -0.62 14.26 -15.80
N PRO A 70 -1.34 15.36 -15.55
CA PRO A 70 -2.80 15.34 -15.49
C PRO A 70 -3.42 14.73 -16.75
N GLY A 71 -4.41 13.85 -16.56
CA GLY A 71 -5.09 13.13 -17.65
C GLY A 71 -4.44 11.80 -18.06
N TYR A 72 -3.29 11.44 -17.48
CA TYR A 72 -2.74 10.08 -17.56
C TYR A 72 -3.28 9.24 -16.40
N ALA A 73 -3.44 7.94 -16.64
CA ALA A 73 -3.77 6.96 -15.61
C ALA A 73 -2.48 6.46 -14.94
N VAL A 74 -2.53 6.27 -13.63
CA VAL A 74 -1.54 5.48 -12.88
C VAL A 74 -1.73 4.01 -13.25
N VAL A 75 -0.83 3.44 -14.05
CA VAL A 75 -0.98 2.06 -14.54
C VAL A 75 -0.22 1.03 -13.71
N ALA A 76 0.80 1.47 -12.98
CA ALA A 76 1.49 0.64 -11.99
C ALA A 76 2.39 1.49 -11.08
N VAL A 77 2.65 0.97 -9.88
CA VAL A 77 3.80 1.35 -9.07
C VAL A 77 4.79 0.18 -9.11
N GLU A 78 6.05 0.47 -9.42
CA GLU A 78 7.11 -0.51 -9.70
C GLU A 78 8.36 -0.19 -8.90
N ASN A 79 9.18 -1.20 -8.63
CA ASN A 79 10.47 -1.05 -7.95
C ASN A 79 10.34 -0.23 -6.66
N GLU A 80 9.34 -0.55 -5.85
CA GLU A 80 9.13 0.12 -4.58
C GLU A 80 10.00 -0.54 -3.50
N ASP A 81 10.78 0.27 -2.78
CA ASP A 81 11.62 -0.18 -1.68
C ASP A 81 11.22 0.56 -0.38
N PHE A 82 11.00 -0.20 0.69
CA PHE A 82 10.70 0.31 2.02
C PHE A 82 12.00 0.40 2.86
N HIS A 83 12.81 1.44 2.62
CA HIS A 83 14.14 1.61 3.26
C HIS A 83 14.08 1.74 4.78
N ALA A 84 13.06 2.43 5.31
CA ALA A 84 12.89 2.60 6.75
C ALA A 84 11.45 2.94 7.13
N PRO A 85 10.95 2.48 8.28
CA PRO A 85 9.61 2.83 8.76
C PRO A 85 9.50 4.32 9.03
N PHE A 86 8.41 4.93 8.57
CA PHE A 86 8.03 6.30 8.93
C PHE A 86 7.17 6.24 10.19
N LYS A 87 7.68 6.76 11.30
CA LYS A 87 7.06 6.61 12.64
C LYS A 87 6.45 7.92 13.12
N PHE A 88 5.27 7.84 13.74
CA PHE A 88 4.62 8.97 14.40
C PHE A 88 4.85 8.86 15.91
N TYR A 89 5.99 9.37 16.37
CA TYR A 89 6.35 9.32 17.78
C TYR A 89 5.35 10.10 18.65
N ARG A 90 4.98 9.53 19.79
CA ARG A 90 4.11 10.16 20.79
C ARG A 90 2.73 10.59 20.27
N MET A 91 2.22 9.92 19.22
CA MET A 91 0.98 10.30 18.52
C MET A 91 0.98 11.75 17.98
N GLU A 92 2.16 12.33 17.77
CA GLU A 92 2.29 13.69 17.23
C GLU A 92 2.21 13.67 15.70
N PRO A 93 1.61 14.70 15.07
CA PRO A 93 1.66 14.84 13.62
C PRO A 93 3.09 14.89 13.07
N GLN A 94 3.28 14.37 11.86
CA GLN A 94 4.55 14.40 11.15
C GLN A 94 4.34 14.75 9.68
N THR A 95 5.32 15.41 9.08
CA THR A 95 5.28 15.85 7.69
C THR A 95 6.08 14.91 6.80
N LEU A 96 5.41 14.36 5.79
CA LEU A 96 5.99 13.64 4.66
C LEU A 96 6.57 14.66 3.69
N ILE A 97 7.85 14.49 3.32
CA ILE A 97 8.52 15.31 2.32
C ILE A 97 8.64 14.48 1.03
N LEU A 98 7.95 14.94 -0.01
CA LEU A 98 7.72 14.17 -1.23
C LEU A 98 8.47 14.76 -2.41
N SER A 99 9.03 13.90 -3.25
CA SER A 99 9.60 14.32 -4.54
C SER A 99 9.21 13.38 -5.66
N ALA A 100 9.00 13.93 -6.85
CA ALA A 100 8.65 13.20 -8.07
C ALA A 100 9.36 13.79 -9.29
N THR A 101 10.09 12.98 -10.04
CA THR A 101 10.74 13.39 -11.31
C THR A 101 10.23 12.55 -12.46
N ALA A 102 9.59 13.18 -13.44
CA ALA A 102 9.08 12.51 -14.64
C ALA A 102 10.13 12.42 -15.75
N VAL A 103 10.19 11.24 -16.37
CA VAL A 103 10.99 10.94 -17.56
C VAL A 103 10.08 10.35 -18.63
N PRO A 104 10.05 10.91 -19.85
CA PRO A 104 9.32 10.30 -20.96
C PRO A 104 9.85 8.90 -21.28
N SER A 105 8.95 7.95 -21.51
CA SER A 105 9.28 6.57 -21.87
C SER A 105 8.36 6.09 -22.98
N GLN A 106 8.76 6.31 -24.24
CA GLN A 106 7.94 6.01 -25.42
C GLN A 106 6.55 6.69 -25.37
N LYS A 107 5.47 5.91 -25.19
CA LYS A 107 4.07 6.40 -25.06
C LYS A 107 3.61 6.53 -23.59
N GLU A 108 4.54 6.35 -22.66
CA GLU A 108 4.32 6.35 -21.22
C GLU A 108 5.22 7.40 -20.57
N ILE A 109 4.98 7.64 -19.28
CA ILE A 109 5.81 8.50 -18.44
C ILE A 109 6.21 7.68 -17.22
N LEU A 110 7.51 7.65 -16.92
CA LEU A 110 8.01 7.08 -15.68
C LEU A 110 8.24 8.21 -14.69
N VAL A 111 7.66 8.11 -13.50
CA VAL A 111 7.82 9.10 -12.44
C VAL A 111 8.58 8.44 -11.29
N TYR A 112 9.82 8.87 -11.09
CA TYR A 112 10.64 8.42 -9.97
C TYR A 112 10.24 9.20 -8.73
N THR A 113 9.82 8.51 -7.68
CA THR A 113 9.27 9.10 -6.47
C THR A 113 10.09 8.73 -5.23
N SER A 114 10.06 9.61 -4.24
CA SER A 114 10.76 9.40 -2.97
C SER A 114 10.00 10.06 -1.82
N LEU A 115 10.01 9.41 -0.67
CA LEU A 115 9.44 9.89 0.59
C LEU A 115 10.56 10.07 1.63
N TYR A 116 10.65 11.26 2.20
CA TYR A 116 11.56 11.59 3.30
C TYR A 116 10.81 12.09 4.53
N SER A 117 11.49 12.00 5.69
CA SER A 117 11.21 12.85 6.84
C SER A 117 12.34 13.86 7.01
N ARG A 118 12.02 15.03 7.57
CA ARG A 118 12.99 16.08 7.89
C ARG A 118 12.90 16.45 9.36
N ARG A 119 14.05 16.52 10.03
CA ARG A 119 14.17 17.02 11.41
C ARG A 119 15.18 18.13 11.48
N GLU A 120 14.78 19.24 12.09
CA GLU A 120 15.70 20.30 12.47
C GLU A 120 16.38 19.95 13.79
N LEU A 121 17.71 19.89 13.77
CA LEU A 121 18.54 19.66 14.95
C LEU A 121 19.43 20.89 15.15
N LYS A 122 19.99 21.04 16.36
CA LYS A 122 20.98 22.09 16.64
C LYS A 122 22.20 22.02 15.71
N THR A 123 22.50 20.84 15.17
CA THR A 123 23.62 20.58 14.27
C THR A 123 23.28 20.72 12.78
N GLY A 124 22.05 21.11 12.45
CA GLY A 124 21.57 21.24 11.07
C GLY A 124 20.35 20.38 10.78
N VAL A 125 20.01 20.28 9.50
CA VAL A 125 18.86 19.51 9.02
C VAL A 125 19.27 18.06 8.82
N GLN A 126 18.53 17.14 9.43
CA GLN A 126 18.65 15.71 9.17
C GLN A 126 17.47 15.26 8.30
N GLU A 127 17.78 14.62 7.17
CA GLU A 127 16.78 13.96 6.33
C GLU A 127 16.95 12.45 6.41
N LYS A 128 15.83 11.73 6.38
CA LYS A 128 15.82 10.27 6.34
C LYS A 128 14.95 9.81 5.17
N LEU A 129 15.53 9.00 4.29
CA LEU A 129 14.79 8.33 3.23
C LEU A 129 13.96 7.21 3.84
N HIS A 130 12.68 7.18 3.50
CA HIS A 130 11.76 6.14 3.91
C HIS A 130 11.48 5.23 2.75
N PHE A 131 10.79 5.70 1.71
CA PHE A 131 10.37 4.87 0.58
C PHE A 131 10.86 5.47 -0.75
N THR A 132 11.03 4.63 -1.77
CA THR A 132 11.22 5.04 -3.16
C THR A 132 10.39 4.16 -4.07
N ALA A 133 9.92 4.68 -5.20
CA ALA A 133 9.29 3.85 -6.23
C ALA A 133 9.41 4.49 -7.61
N THR A 134 9.02 3.75 -8.65
CA THR A 134 8.77 4.25 -9.99
C THR A 134 7.29 4.09 -10.31
N VAL A 135 6.59 5.19 -10.56
CA VAL A 135 5.20 5.16 -10.99
C VAL A 135 5.14 5.24 -12.51
N ARG A 136 4.44 4.29 -13.12
CA ARG A 136 4.21 4.25 -14.57
C ARG A 136 2.87 4.90 -14.87
N LEU A 137 2.90 5.91 -15.74
CA LEU A 137 1.72 6.60 -16.24
C LEU A 137 1.52 6.32 -17.72
N ALA A 138 0.28 6.08 -18.13
CA ALA A 138 -0.10 5.91 -19.53
C ALA A 138 -1.44 6.59 -19.83
N ALA A 139 -1.75 6.79 -21.12
CA ALA A 139 -2.99 7.47 -21.51
C ALA A 139 -4.27 6.74 -21.07
N LYS A 140 -4.22 5.41 -20.87
CA LYS A 140 -5.35 4.59 -20.42
C LYS A 140 -4.87 3.44 -19.55
N MET A 141 -5.71 3.06 -18.58
CA MET A 141 -5.50 1.87 -17.78
C MET A 141 -5.56 0.59 -18.66
N PRO A 142 -4.62 -0.35 -18.52
CA PRO A 142 -4.75 -1.66 -19.15
C PRO A 142 -5.98 -2.40 -18.61
N LYS A 143 -6.60 -3.22 -19.47
CA LYS A 143 -7.74 -4.03 -19.06
C LYS A 143 -7.25 -5.22 -18.24
N ALA A 144 -7.79 -5.37 -17.03
CA ALA A 144 -7.53 -6.52 -16.18
C ALA A 144 -7.88 -7.83 -16.89
N SER A 145 -7.03 -8.84 -16.71
CA SER A 145 -7.34 -10.22 -17.08
C SER A 145 -8.44 -10.80 -16.19
N LYS A 146 -9.14 -11.82 -16.68
CA LYS A 146 -10.10 -12.60 -15.89
C LYS A 146 -9.45 -13.92 -15.47
N LEU A 147 -9.40 -14.17 -14.18
CA LEU A 147 -8.81 -15.39 -13.62
C LEU A 147 -9.86 -16.52 -13.58
N LYS A 148 -9.44 -17.76 -13.83
CA LYS A 148 -10.26 -18.92 -13.49
C LYS A 148 -10.11 -19.17 -11.98
N PHE A 149 -11.13 -18.78 -11.22
CA PHE A 149 -11.11 -18.90 -9.77
C PHE A 149 -12.35 -19.65 -9.27
N THR A 150 -12.14 -20.54 -8.30
CA THR A 150 -13.21 -21.19 -7.54
C THR A 150 -13.02 -20.81 -6.09
N ALA A 151 -13.92 -19.98 -5.59
CA ALA A 151 -13.85 -19.50 -4.21
C ALA A 151 -13.93 -20.69 -3.23
N PRO A 152 -13.03 -20.78 -2.24
CA PRO A 152 -13.19 -21.72 -1.15
C PRO A 152 -14.46 -21.38 -0.35
N LYS A 153 -15.03 -22.40 0.27
CA LYS A 153 -16.12 -22.23 1.24
C LYS A 153 -15.53 -21.60 2.51
N ALA A 154 -16.08 -20.48 2.98
CA ALA A 154 -15.54 -19.74 4.10
C ALA A 154 -15.38 -20.61 5.36
N GLU A 155 -16.36 -21.48 5.63
CA GLU A 155 -16.35 -22.42 6.77
C GLU A 155 -15.22 -23.47 6.71
N LYS A 156 -14.57 -23.65 5.54
CA LYS A 156 -13.42 -24.53 5.37
C LYS A 156 -12.08 -23.80 5.51
N MET A 157 -12.08 -22.48 5.59
CA MET A 157 -10.87 -21.67 5.81
C MET A 157 -10.59 -21.64 7.31
N GLY A 158 -9.56 -22.36 7.74
CA GLY A 158 -9.32 -22.69 9.15
C GLY A 158 -8.76 -21.54 10.01
N ILE A 159 -7.97 -20.64 9.41
CA ILE A 159 -7.33 -19.55 10.13
C ILE A 159 -8.30 -18.38 10.17
N VAL A 160 -8.68 -17.90 11.35
CA VAL A 160 -9.72 -16.87 11.53
C VAL A 160 -9.14 -15.53 11.97
N ALA A 161 -9.88 -14.44 11.71
CA ALA A 161 -9.52 -13.08 12.10
C ALA A 161 -9.08 -12.98 13.57
N GLU A 162 -9.80 -13.63 14.49
CA GLU A 162 -9.48 -13.59 15.92
C GLU A 162 -8.05 -14.07 16.21
N ASP A 163 -7.58 -15.12 15.54
CA ASP A 163 -6.24 -15.66 15.76
C ASP A 163 -5.18 -14.83 15.04
N ILE A 164 -5.50 -14.34 13.85
CA ILE A 164 -4.62 -13.44 13.07
C ILE A 164 -4.30 -12.17 13.87
N TYR A 165 -5.32 -11.50 14.42
CA TYR A 165 -5.16 -10.21 15.10
C TYR A 165 -4.79 -10.31 16.59
N LYS A 166 -4.57 -11.53 17.11
CA LYS A 166 -3.77 -11.73 18.34
C LYS A 166 -2.28 -11.48 18.08
N ILE A 167 -1.83 -11.67 16.83
CA ILE A 167 -0.43 -11.55 16.42
C ILE A 167 -0.18 -10.24 15.67
N TYR A 168 -1.05 -9.92 14.71
CA TYR A 168 -0.96 -8.70 13.93
C TYR A 168 -1.29 -7.46 14.76
N PHE A 169 -0.53 -6.38 14.55
CA PHE A 169 -0.69 -5.11 15.26
C PHE A 169 -1.76 -4.18 14.64
N HIS A 170 -2.66 -4.73 13.83
CA HIS A 170 -3.67 -3.99 13.09
C HIS A 170 -4.95 -3.80 13.89
N GLY A 171 -5.44 -2.56 13.93
CA GLY A 171 -6.74 -2.19 14.49
C GLY A 171 -7.87 -2.23 13.45
N PRO A 172 -9.13 -1.97 13.87
CA PRO A 172 -10.33 -2.30 13.10
C PRO A 172 -10.37 -1.86 11.63
N ALA A 173 -9.89 -0.66 11.27
CA ALA A 173 -9.88 -0.20 9.87
C ALA A 173 -8.90 -0.99 8.97
N TYR A 174 -7.95 -1.71 9.56
CA TYR A 174 -6.90 -2.48 8.90
C TYR A 174 -6.99 -3.98 9.19
N GLN A 175 -8.03 -4.44 9.88
CA GLN A 175 -8.31 -5.87 10.07
C GLN A 175 -8.98 -6.48 8.83
N VAL A 176 -8.29 -6.43 7.69
CA VAL A 176 -8.81 -6.77 6.36
C VAL A 176 -9.08 -8.26 6.12
N LEU A 177 -8.51 -9.18 6.90
CA LEU A 177 -8.74 -10.62 6.85
C LEU A 177 -9.92 -11.06 7.72
N GLU A 178 -10.92 -11.73 7.13
CA GLU A 178 -11.92 -12.52 7.88
C GLU A 178 -11.40 -13.91 8.19
N ARG A 179 -10.89 -14.60 7.15
CA ARG A 179 -10.37 -15.97 7.22
C ARG A 179 -9.26 -16.16 6.19
N VAL A 180 -8.36 -17.10 6.46
CA VAL A 180 -7.31 -17.53 5.53
C VAL A 180 -7.28 -19.05 5.47
N GLN A 181 -7.00 -19.58 4.29
CA GLN A 181 -6.59 -20.96 4.07
C GLN A 181 -5.19 -20.96 3.49
N VAL A 182 -4.29 -21.78 4.05
CA VAL A 182 -2.94 -22.01 3.53
C VAL A 182 -2.86 -23.46 3.03
N ASP A 183 -2.28 -23.65 1.84
CA ASP A 183 -2.02 -24.95 1.22
C ASP A 183 -0.67 -24.89 0.49
N ASP A 184 0.33 -25.56 1.08
CA ASP A 184 1.71 -25.59 0.57
C ASP A 184 2.25 -24.17 0.28
N HIS A 185 2.55 -23.84 -0.97
CA HIS A 185 3.06 -22.53 -1.40
C HIS A 185 1.97 -21.48 -1.66
N LYS A 186 0.70 -21.75 -1.30
CA LYS A 186 -0.43 -20.87 -1.60
C LYS A 186 -1.20 -20.48 -0.35
N ALA A 187 -1.61 -19.22 -0.27
CA ALA A 187 -2.60 -18.75 0.69
C ALA A 187 -3.77 -18.06 -0.01
N ILE A 188 -4.98 -18.32 0.48
CA ILE A 188 -6.18 -17.61 0.05
C ILE A 188 -6.76 -16.90 1.25
N GLY A 189 -6.76 -15.57 1.20
CA GLY A 189 -7.45 -14.71 2.16
C GLY A 189 -8.86 -14.40 1.71
N LEU A 190 -9.77 -14.25 2.66
CA LEU A 190 -11.13 -13.75 2.47
C LEU A 190 -11.25 -12.37 3.12
N LEU A 191 -11.61 -11.35 2.35
CA LEU A 191 -11.67 -9.95 2.81
C LEU A 191 -12.80 -9.80 3.84
N ALA A 192 -12.53 -9.14 4.97
CA ALA A 192 -13.50 -8.80 6.00
C ALA A 192 -14.62 -7.89 5.46
N GLU A 193 -15.81 -8.03 6.03
CA GLU A 193 -16.96 -7.17 5.71
C GLU A 193 -17.10 -6.04 6.72
N ASN A 194 -17.72 -4.94 6.28
CA ASN A 194 -18.05 -3.78 7.13
C ASN A 194 -16.83 -3.15 7.80
N LEU A 195 -15.69 -3.10 7.10
CA LEU A 195 -14.51 -2.39 7.57
C LEU A 195 -14.83 -0.91 7.82
N PRO A 196 -14.38 -0.32 8.95
CA PRO A 196 -14.42 1.12 9.15
C PRO A 196 -13.77 1.90 7.99
N ALA A 197 -14.00 3.21 7.93
CA ALA A 197 -13.36 4.05 6.91
C ALA A 197 -11.83 3.93 6.97
N ASN A 198 -11.18 3.88 5.81
CA ASN A 198 -9.72 3.78 5.70
C ASN A 198 -9.02 5.07 6.14
N ALA A 199 -9.70 6.18 5.87
CA ALA A 199 -9.16 7.53 5.98
C ALA A 199 -10.24 8.49 6.50
N ASN A 200 -9.78 9.66 6.92
CA ASN A 200 -10.62 10.81 7.22
C ASN A 200 -10.19 11.99 6.32
N PRO A 201 -11.06 12.52 5.43
CA PRO A 201 -12.46 12.16 5.25
C PRO A 201 -12.66 10.74 4.69
N ALA A 202 -13.79 10.13 5.06
CA ALA A 202 -14.17 8.83 4.52
C ALA A 202 -14.43 8.92 3.02
N GLY A 203 -13.92 7.95 2.25
CA GLY A 203 -14.07 7.93 0.80
C GLY A 203 -13.22 8.97 0.07
N ALA A 204 -12.14 9.45 0.69
CA ALA A 204 -11.09 10.17 -0.02
C ALA A 204 -10.68 9.38 -1.28
N PRO A 205 -10.41 10.05 -2.42
CA PRO A 205 -9.98 9.37 -3.62
C PRO A 205 -8.72 8.54 -3.38
N GLU A 206 -8.72 7.33 -3.93
CA GLU A 206 -7.59 6.40 -3.88
C GLU A 206 -7.30 5.92 -5.31
N LEU A 207 -6.02 5.72 -5.64
CA LEU A 207 -5.55 5.37 -6.98
C LEU A 207 -5.03 3.95 -7.06
N ILE A 208 -4.48 3.39 -5.97
CA ILE A 208 -3.93 2.02 -5.96
C ILE A 208 -4.70 1.05 -5.07
N ALA A 209 -5.90 1.43 -4.59
CA ALA A 209 -6.74 0.62 -3.71
C ALA A 209 -5.94 0.10 -2.48
N PRO A 210 -5.42 0.98 -1.61
CA PRO A 210 -4.44 0.65 -0.58
C PRO A 210 -4.87 -0.52 0.30
N ARG A 211 -6.16 -0.57 0.67
CA ARG A 211 -6.73 -1.62 1.50
C ARG A 211 -6.74 -3.00 0.82
N LEU A 212 -6.88 -3.05 -0.50
CA LEU A 212 -6.76 -4.29 -1.27
C LEU A 212 -5.30 -4.73 -1.42
N VAL A 213 -4.36 -3.80 -1.51
CA VAL A 213 -2.92 -4.12 -1.46
C VAL A 213 -2.53 -4.62 -0.06
N GLU A 214 -3.07 -4.01 1.00
CA GLU A 214 -2.88 -4.44 2.38
C GLU A 214 -3.42 -5.85 2.60
N PHE A 215 -4.58 -6.15 2.01
CA PHE A 215 -5.14 -7.49 2.01
C PHE A 215 -4.21 -8.54 1.38
N CYS A 216 -3.47 -8.19 0.31
CA CYS A 216 -2.41 -9.05 -0.21
C CYS A 216 -1.25 -9.21 0.78
N PHE A 217 -0.76 -8.11 1.37
CA PHE A 217 0.35 -8.12 2.32
C PHE A 217 0.05 -8.99 3.54
N GLN A 218 -1.12 -8.78 4.15
CA GLN A 218 -1.56 -9.53 5.32
C GLN A 218 -1.79 -11.00 5.00
N THR A 219 -2.34 -11.34 3.83
CA THR A 219 -2.50 -12.74 3.41
C THR A 219 -1.14 -13.42 3.21
N ALA A 220 -0.15 -12.72 2.65
CA ALA A 220 1.22 -13.21 2.54
C ALA A 220 1.88 -13.42 3.91
N GLY A 221 1.71 -12.47 4.83
CA GLY A 221 2.23 -12.62 6.20
C GLY A 221 1.59 -13.80 6.95
N VAL A 222 0.31 -14.13 6.70
CA VAL A 222 -0.33 -15.31 7.29
C VAL A 222 0.31 -16.59 6.74
N TRP A 223 0.66 -16.62 5.45
CA TRP A 223 1.44 -17.73 4.88
C TRP A 223 2.79 -17.88 5.57
N GLU A 224 3.50 -16.77 5.81
CA GLU A 224 4.80 -16.77 6.50
C GLU A 224 4.68 -17.27 7.94
N ILE A 225 3.71 -16.79 8.72
CA ILE A 225 3.50 -17.27 10.08
C ILE A 225 3.16 -18.77 10.07
N HIS A 226 2.20 -19.18 9.23
CA HIS A 226 1.75 -20.56 9.19
C HIS A 226 2.87 -21.54 8.78
N THR A 227 3.73 -21.13 7.84
CA THR A 227 4.71 -22.03 7.20
C THR A 227 6.11 -21.91 7.81
N LYS A 228 6.46 -20.73 8.32
CA LYS A 228 7.80 -20.39 8.82
C LYS A 228 7.82 -19.98 10.30
N GLN A 229 6.65 -19.86 10.94
CA GLN A 229 6.49 -19.42 12.33
C GLN A 229 7.13 -18.05 12.60
N GLN A 230 7.12 -17.19 11.60
CA GLN A 230 7.78 -15.89 11.67
C GLN A 230 6.89 -14.77 11.15
N MET A 231 6.93 -13.65 11.87
CA MET A 231 6.41 -12.38 11.39
C MET A 231 7.39 -11.74 10.42
N ALA A 232 6.88 -11.04 9.43
CA ALA A 232 7.68 -10.22 8.54
C ALA A 232 7.01 -8.88 8.27
N LEU A 233 7.83 -7.89 7.88
CA LEU A 233 7.36 -6.57 7.46
C LEU A 233 7.61 -6.38 5.97
N PRO A 234 6.85 -5.51 5.28
CA PRO A 234 7.11 -5.13 3.90
C PRO A 234 8.56 -4.66 3.71
N LEU A 235 9.25 -5.21 2.72
CA LEU A 235 10.61 -4.81 2.30
C LEU A 235 10.62 -4.16 0.92
N ALA A 236 9.89 -4.73 -0.04
CA ALA A 236 9.78 -4.17 -1.39
C ALA A 236 8.55 -4.67 -2.16
N ILE A 237 8.15 -3.94 -3.19
CA ILE A 237 7.20 -4.39 -4.22
C ILE A 237 7.90 -4.32 -5.58
N GLY A 238 7.91 -5.44 -6.32
CA GLY A 238 8.35 -5.46 -7.71
C GLY A 238 7.40 -4.64 -8.59
N ARG A 239 6.10 -4.96 -8.55
CA ARG A 239 5.04 -4.23 -9.25
C ARG A 239 3.69 -4.40 -8.56
N VAL A 240 2.92 -3.33 -8.48
CA VAL A 240 1.49 -3.37 -8.15
C VAL A 240 0.67 -2.65 -9.19
N THR A 241 -0.51 -3.18 -9.51
CA THR A 241 -1.47 -2.62 -10.46
C THR A 241 -2.87 -2.76 -9.88
N ALA A 242 -3.53 -1.62 -9.64
CA ALA A 242 -4.93 -1.59 -9.21
C ALA A 242 -5.83 -1.29 -10.41
N TYR A 243 -6.76 -2.20 -10.69
CA TYR A 243 -7.72 -2.08 -11.78
C TYR A 243 -9.08 -1.57 -11.30
N ARG A 244 -9.38 -1.77 -10.02
CA ARG A 244 -10.67 -1.47 -9.37
C ARG A 244 -10.46 -1.17 -7.89
N GLN A 245 -11.31 -0.34 -7.33
CA GLN A 245 -11.40 -0.06 -5.90
C GLN A 245 -12.24 -1.11 -5.17
N GLU A 246 -12.05 -1.24 -3.85
CA GLU A 246 -12.86 -2.13 -3.01
C GLU A 246 -14.36 -1.84 -3.14
N ALA A 247 -14.75 -0.56 -3.15
CA ALA A 247 -16.14 -0.12 -3.24
C ALA A 247 -16.84 -0.53 -4.54
N GLU A 248 -16.11 -0.94 -5.58
CA GLU A 248 -16.68 -1.46 -6.83
C GLU A 248 -17.09 -2.93 -6.74
N ALA A 249 -16.72 -3.63 -5.66
CA ALA A 249 -17.05 -5.03 -5.47
C ALA A 249 -18.55 -5.23 -5.22
N LYS A 250 -19.15 -6.16 -5.96
CA LYS A 250 -20.57 -6.56 -5.80
C LYS A 250 -20.75 -7.77 -4.89
N GLY A 251 -19.70 -8.18 -4.21
CA GLY A 251 -19.67 -9.37 -3.36
C GLY A 251 -18.29 -9.60 -2.78
N ARG A 252 -18.09 -10.78 -2.19
CA ARG A 252 -16.87 -11.13 -1.47
C ARG A 252 -15.63 -11.10 -2.38
N LEU A 253 -14.55 -10.54 -1.84
CA LEU A 253 -13.22 -10.50 -2.44
C LEU A 253 -12.28 -11.50 -1.77
N TYR A 254 -11.36 -12.03 -2.57
CA TYR A 254 -10.38 -13.03 -2.17
C TYR A 254 -8.99 -12.59 -2.62
N ALA A 255 -8.02 -12.62 -1.71
CA ALA A 255 -6.61 -12.47 -2.05
C ALA A 255 -6.05 -13.86 -2.30
N ILE A 256 -5.48 -14.08 -3.47
CA ILE A 256 -4.78 -15.30 -3.84
C ILE A 256 -3.31 -14.95 -3.81
N VAL A 257 -2.57 -15.50 -2.85
CA VAL A 257 -1.14 -15.29 -2.67
C VAL A 257 -0.39 -16.58 -2.99
N GLU A 258 0.65 -16.48 -3.78
CA GLU A 258 1.58 -17.56 -4.10
C GLU A 258 2.98 -17.17 -3.60
N ALA A 259 3.54 -17.99 -2.72
CA ALA A 259 4.92 -17.90 -2.28
C ALA A 259 5.84 -18.40 -3.40
N VAL A 260 6.85 -17.60 -3.72
CA VAL A 260 7.89 -17.89 -4.70
C VAL A 260 9.18 -18.19 -3.95
N ASP A 261 9.89 -19.22 -4.39
CA ASP A 261 11.18 -19.64 -3.81
C ASP A 261 11.12 -19.73 -2.28
N ASP A 262 10.14 -20.48 -1.78
CA ASP A 262 9.93 -20.75 -0.35
C ASP A 262 9.66 -19.48 0.50
N GLY A 263 9.05 -18.45 -0.11
CA GLY A 263 8.69 -17.20 0.55
C GLY A 263 9.72 -16.08 0.39
N ALA A 264 10.73 -16.26 -0.48
CA ALA A 264 11.66 -15.17 -0.81
C ALA A 264 10.96 -13.99 -1.52
N ALA A 265 9.84 -14.27 -2.20
CA ALA A 265 8.94 -13.26 -2.76
C ALA A 265 7.52 -13.82 -2.85
N PHE A 266 6.56 -12.94 -3.11
CA PHE A 266 5.16 -13.29 -3.28
C PHE A 266 4.57 -12.68 -4.55
N LYS A 267 3.66 -13.43 -5.16
CA LYS A 267 2.72 -12.94 -6.16
C LYS A 267 1.34 -12.94 -5.54
N ALA A 268 0.55 -11.92 -5.80
CA ALA A 268 -0.80 -11.85 -5.29
C ALA A 268 -1.79 -11.24 -6.27
N GLN A 269 -3.03 -11.71 -6.21
CA GLN A 269 -4.17 -11.16 -6.93
C GLN A 269 -5.35 -11.02 -5.99
N VAL A 270 -6.06 -9.89 -6.04
CA VAL A 270 -7.38 -9.76 -5.42
C VAL A 270 -8.44 -10.00 -6.48
N VAL A 271 -9.36 -10.93 -6.23
CA VAL A 271 -10.42 -11.30 -7.17
C VAL A 271 -11.78 -11.41 -6.50
N ASP A 272 -12.84 -11.18 -7.28
CA ASP A 272 -14.19 -11.60 -6.88
C ASP A 272 -14.46 -13.08 -7.23
N LYS A 273 -15.63 -13.60 -6.82
CA LYS A 273 -16.07 -14.98 -7.14
C LYS A 273 -16.17 -15.27 -8.65
N SER A 274 -16.30 -14.24 -9.48
CA SER A 274 -16.34 -14.39 -10.93
C SER A 274 -14.94 -14.41 -11.55
N GLY A 275 -13.89 -14.19 -10.76
CA GLY A 275 -12.51 -14.09 -11.22
C GLY A 275 -12.15 -12.73 -11.84
N ASN A 276 -12.94 -11.68 -11.60
CA ASN A 276 -12.56 -10.33 -12.00
C ASN A 276 -11.45 -9.84 -11.07
N VAL A 277 -10.31 -9.43 -11.63
CA VAL A 277 -9.12 -9.02 -10.88
C VAL A 277 -9.21 -7.54 -10.47
N PHE A 278 -9.08 -7.24 -9.18
CA PHE A 278 -9.08 -5.89 -8.62
C PHE A 278 -7.67 -5.35 -8.49
N VAL A 279 -6.75 -6.16 -7.97
CA VAL A 279 -5.33 -5.83 -7.78
C VAL A 279 -4.47 -6.99 -8.27
N GLU A 280 -3.36 -6.68 -8.92
CA GLU A 280 -2.24 -7.58 -9.16
C GLU A 280 -0.99 -7.03 -8.47
N LEU A 281 -0.28 -7.91 -7.77
CA LEU A 281 0.94 -7.64 -7.05
C LEU A 281 1.96 -8.71 -7.44
N ASP A 282 3.16 -8.30 -7.85
CA ASP A 282 4.24 -9.19 -8.25
C ASP A 282 5.54 -8.76 -7.55
N GLY A 283 6.32 -9.75 -7.13
CA GLY A 283 7.60 -9.51 -6.46
C GLY A 283 7.47 -8.77 -5.13
N TYR A 284 6.39 -9.00 -4.37
CA TYR A 284 6.33 -8.51 -2.99
C TYR A 284 7.33 -9.27 -2.14
N ARG A 285 8.18 -8.55 -1.42
CA ARG A 285 9.23 -9.12 -0.56
C ARG A 285 9.09 -8.56 0.83
N THR A 286 9.46 -9.38 1.80
CA THR A 286 9.36 -9.09 3.21
C THR A 286 10.72 -9.18 3.89
N VAL A 287 10.82 -8.63 5.10
CA VAL A 287 11.96 -8.82 5.99
C VAL A 287 11.46 -9.38 7.31
N GLN A 288 12.02 -10.52 7.71
CA GLN A 288 11.63 -11.23 8.92
C GLN A 288 11.99 -10.42 10.17
N LEU A 289 11.06 -10.40 11.12
CA LEU A 289 11.31 -9.87 12.46
C LEU A 289 11.95 -10.96 13.33
N PRO A 290 12.78 -10.58 14.32
CA PRO A 290 13.28 -11.54 15.29
C PRO A 290 12.14 -12.11 16.13
N GLY A 291 12.22 -13.41 16.46
CA GLY A 291 11.24 -14.11 17.28
C GLY A 291 10.50 -15.20 16.49
N GLU A 292 9.71 -15.99 17.23
CA GLU A 292 8.86 -17.05 16.68
C GLU A 292 7.40 -16.78 17.10
N VAL A 293 6.46 -17.03 16.18
CA VAL A 293 5.02 -16.85 16.39
C VAL A 293 4.24 -18.01 15.77
N SER A 294 3.03 -18.27 16.26
CA SER A 294 2.15 -19.31 15.74
C SER A 294 0.68 -18.87 15.77
N LEU A 295 -0.06 -19.19 14.71
CA LEU A 295 -1.51 -18.97 14.58
C LEU A 295 -2.33 -20.02 15.34
#